data_AF-A0A1H4GK82-F1
#
_entry.id   AF-A0A1H4GK82-F1
#
_cell.length_a   1.000
_cell.length_b   1.000
_cell.length_c   1.000
_cell.angle_alpha   90.00
_cell.angle_beta   90.00
_cell.angle_gamma   90.00
#
_symmetry.space_group_name_H-M   'P 1'
#
loop_
_entity.id
_entity.type
_entity.pdbx_description
1 polymer ?
#
loop_
_entity_poly.entity_id
_entity_poly.type
_entity_poly.pdbx_seq_one_letter_code
_entity_poly.pdbx_strand_id
1 'polypeptide(L)'
;MSSKNNISIVVASDNHYAILIAALLKSIEINHKTAEHIDFYIIDDGISAKNKQKIIDSLQSDVITVRWFEKHAIIPEGVSIPVDKSAFPLTTYLRLFAPYALPPDVERLIYLDVDTIVMKDISLLWNADLNGCTIGAVLDVGKTVDCAWGGIPNYKDLGLLPSTKYFNAGIMLIDVIRWREEEISKKVIDALRTYAEHVVLVDQYGLNVVFANRWQELDPRWNWFATFQHDDPFIIHYLDIKPTFKSYRSQEAFRTIFYSYLNQTQWKGFRPISDNYRVVRKFSNKIKKYILNFFQ
;
A
#
# COMPACT_ATOMS: atom_id res chain seq x y z
N MET A 1 16.88 -22.33 9.26
CA MET A 1 15.85 -22.78 10.22
C MET A 1 14.53 -22.17 9.78
N SER A 2 13.49 -22.99 9.66
CA SER A 2 12.25 -22.72 8.93
C SER A 2 11.57 -21.39 9.29
N SER A 3 11.22 -20.63 8.24
CA SER A 3 10.48 -19.36 8.17
C SER A 3 9.03 -19.39 8.70
N LYS A 4 8.63 -20.45 9.43
CA LYS A 4 7.22 -20.69 9.77
C LYS A 4 6.61 -19.76 10.82
N ASN A 5 7.41 -18.92 11.47
CA ASN A 5 6.94 -18.00 12.52
C ASN A 5 7.12 -16.51 12.17
N ASN A 6 7.46 -16.16 10.93
CA ASN A 6 7.68 -14.77 10.56
C ASN A 6 6.51 -14.20 9.75
N ILE A 7 6.02 -13.03 10.15
CA ILE A 7 5.06 -12.23 9.39
C ILE A 7 5.86 -11.31 8.47
N SER A 8 5.68 -11.49 7.16
CA SER A 8 6.30 -10.61 6.17
C SER A 8 5.35 -9.46 5.82
N ILE A 9 5.77 -8.23 6.10
CA ILE A 9 5.02 -7.01 5.76
C ILE A 9 5.82 -6.19 4.76
N VAL A 10 5.19 -5.73 3.68
CA VAL A 10 5.84 -4.90 2.66
C VAL A 10 5.14 -3.55 2.53
N VAL A 11 5.94 -2.49 2.47
CA VAL A 11 5.48 -1.13 2.13
C VAL A 11 6.37 -0.52 1.04
N ALA A 12 5.87 0.47 0.32
CA ALA A 12 6.66 1.26 -0.62
C ALA A 12 6.59 2.75 -0.28
N SER A 13 7.73 3.44 -0.24
CA SER A 13 7.76 4.86 0.12
C SER A 13 8.94 5.62 -0.46
N ASP A 14 8.75 6.93 -0.58
CA ASP A 14 9.81 7.90 -0.77
C ASP A 14 10.22 8.57 0.56
N ASN A 15 11.24 9.44 0.49
CA ASN A 15 11.75 10.17 1.64
C ASN A 15 10.72 11.08 2.34
N HIS A 16 9.73 11.61 1.61
CA HIS A 16 8.75 12.52 2.19
C HIS A 16 7.77 11.76 3.09
N TYR A 17 7.34 10.57 2.64
CA TYR A 17 6.41 9.73 3.38
C TYR A 17 7.08 8.78 4.39
N ALA A 18 8.40 8.85 4.56
CA ALA A 18 9.14 8.15 5.62
C ALA A 18 8.58 8.42 7.04
N ILE A 19 8.01 9.61 7.27
CA ILE A 19 7.34 9.93 8.55
C ILE A 19 6.11 9.04 8.81
N LEU A 20 5.39 8.64 7.76
CA LEU A 20 4.21 7.78 7.88
C LEU A 20 4.61 6.35 8.22
N ILE A 21 5.70 5.86 7.62
CA ILE A 21 6.31 4.56 7.97
C ILE A 21 6.61 4.50 9.48
N ALA A 22 7.18 5.55 10.07
CA ALA A 22 7.49 5.56 11.49
C ALA A 22 6.24 5.40 12.37
N ALA A 23 5.14 6.07 12.04
CA ALA A 23 3.88 5.93 12.77
C ALA A 23 3.25 4.54 12.57
N LEU A 24 3.26 4.02 11.34
CA LEU A 24 2.79 2.68 11.00
C LEU A 24 3.56 1.62 11.78
N LEU A 25 4.89 1.62 11.71
CA LEU A 25 5.76 0.69 12.43
C LEU A 25 5.52 0.74 13.93
N LYS A 26 5.42 1.94 14.51
CA LYS A 26 5.13 2.09 15.95
C LYS A 26 3.75 1.55 16.31
N SER A 27 2.74 1.69 15.45
CA SER A 27 1.41 1.12 15.67
C SER A 27 1.43 -0.41 15.62
N ILE A 28 2.19 -1.00 14.69
CA ILE A 28 2.39 -2.46 14.61
C ILE A 28 3.10 -2.95 15.87
N GLU A 29 4.22 -2.32 16.23
CA GLU A 29 5.02 -2.68 17.42
C GLU A 29 4.18 -2.69 18.69
N ILE A 30 3.31 -1.69 18.87
CA ILE A 30 2.48 -1.59 20.07
C ILE A 30 1.33 -2.60 20.06
N ASN A 31 0.72 -2.88 18.90
CA ASN A 31 -0.53 -3.65 18.83
C ASN A 31 -0.34 -5.12 18.46
N HIS A 32 0.82 -5.53 17.97
CA HIS A 32 1.16 -6.94 17.80
C HIS A 32 1.43 -7.58 19.17
N LYS A 33 0.67 -8.63 19.52
CA LYS A 33 0.69 -9.26 20.85
C LYS A 33 1.12 -10.73 20.83
N THR A 34 1.13 -11.35 19.67
CA THR A 34 1.58 -12.73 19.50
C THR A 34 3.11 -12.80 19.34
N ALA A 35 3.66 -14.02 19.25
CA ALA A 35 5.09 -14.28 19.38
C ALA A 35 5.84 -14.27 18.03
N GLU A 36 5.12 -14.12 16.92
CA GLU A 36 5.70 -14.06 15.59
C GLU A 36 6.68 -12.90 15.47
N HIS A 37 7.77 -13.15 14.75
CA HIS A 37 8.69 -12.08 14.39
C HIS A 37 8.16 -11.38 13.13
N ILE A 38 8.34 -10.06 13.02
CA ILE A 38 7.91 -9.31 11.85
C ILE A 38 9.13 -8.91 11.01
N ASP A 39 9.20 -9.44 9.80
CA ASP A 39 10.09 -8.93 8.78
C ASP A 39 9.37 -7.82 8.00
N PHE A 40 9.75 -6.56 8.27
CA PHE A 40 9.15 -5.38 7.68
C PHE A 40 10.01 -4.85 6.54
N TYR A 41 9.61 -5.15 5.31
CA TYR A 41 10.31 -4.78 4.10
C TYR A 41 9.85 -3.42 3.58
N ILE A 42 10.78 -2.52 3.35
CA ILE A 42 10.55 -1.20 2.78
C ILE A 42 11.15 -1.17 1.38
N ILE A 43 10.29 -1.04 0.37
CA ILE A 43 10.70 -0.68 -0.97
C ILE A 43 11.03 0.82 -0.97
N ASP A 44 12.30 1.11 -1.19
CA ASP A 44 12.89 2.43 -1.07
C ASP A 44 12.94 3.17 -2.42
N ASP A 45 12.22 4.29 -2.50
CA ASP A 45 12.31 5.29 -3.58
C ASP A 45 13.06 6.56 -3.13
N GLY A 46 14.27 6.38 -2.60
CA GLY A 46 15.21 7.46 -2.30
C GLY A 46 15.05 8.08 -0.91
N ILE A 47 14.73 7.28 0.11
CA ILE A 47 14.72 7.65 1.52
C ILE A 47 16.16 7.96 1.96
N SER A 48 16.36 9.17 2.50
CA SER A 48 17.66 9.62 2.98
C SER A 48 18.17 8.74 4.13
N ALA A 49 19.49 8.55 4.21
CA ALA A 49 20.13 7.82 5.31
C ALA A 49 19.68 8.33 6.70
N LYS A 50 19.50 9.64 6.85
CA LYS A 50 18.95 10.26 8.06
C LYS A 50 17.56 9.73 8.40
N ASN A 51 16.64 9.69 7.43
CA ASN A 51 15.29 9.19 7.67
C ASN A 51 15.26 7.67 7.84
N LYS A 52 16.13 6.91 7.16
CA LYS A 52 16.31 5.47 7.42
C LYS A 52 16.70 5.24 8.89
N GLN A 53 17.73 5.94 9.38
CA GLN A 53 18.17 5.82 10.77
C GLN A 53 17.06 6.20 11.74
N LYS A 54 16.34 7.31 11.49
CA LYS A 54 15.20 7.71 12.32
C LYS A 54 14.09 6.65 12.36
N ILE A 55 13.84 5.93 11.27
CA ILE A 55 12.87 4.83 11.25
C ILE A 55 13.33 3.71 12.18
N ILE A 56 14.59 3.27 12.06
CA ILE A 56 15.16 2.22 12.91
C ILE A 56 15.13 2.63 14.39
N ASP A 57 15.61 3.82 14.71
CA ASP A 57 15.67 4.37 16.07
C ASP A 57 14.29 4.66 16.67
N SER A 58 13.21 4.52 15.90
CA SER A 58 11.84 4.64 16.40
C SER A 58 11.31 3.33 16.97
N LEU A 59 11.92 2.20 16.66
CA LEU A 59 11.58 0.90 17.24
C LEU A 59 12.26 0.74 18.61
N GLN A 60 11.59 0.04 19.51
CA GLN A 60 12.04 -0.19 20.90
C GLN A 60 12.11 -1.68 21.25
N SER A 61 11.60 -2.53 20.38
CA SER A 61 11.56 -3.98 20.55
C SER A 61 12.22 -4.69 19.38
N ASP A 62 12.75 -5.87 19.67
CA ASP A 62 13.36 -6.74 18.66
C ASP A 62 12.32 -7.55 17.86
N VAL A 63 11.02 -7.31 18.05
CA VAL A 63 9.94 -8.04 17.35
C VAL A 63 9.81 -7.66 15.88
N ILE A 64 10.39 -6.52 15.47
CA ILE A 64 10.37 -6.06 14.08
C ILE A 64 11.80 -5.91 13.57
N THR A 65 12.12 -6.59 12.46
CA THR A 65 13.32 -6.33 11.67
C THR A 65 12.96 -5.56 10.41
N VAL A 66 13.50 -4.34 10.28
CA VAL A 66 13.32 -3.53 9.07
C VAL A 66 14.35 -3.94 8.02
N ARG A 67 13.88 -4.23 6.81
CA ARG A 67 14.69 -4.62 5.65
C ARG A 67 14.43 -3.67 4.50
N TRP A 68 15.46 -3.36 3.72
CA TRP A 68 15.40 -2.36 2.66
C TRP A 68 15.59 -3.03 1.29
N PHE A 69 14.72 -2.67 0.34
CA PHE A 69 14.89 -3.01 -1.07
C PHE A 69 14.96 -1.73 -1.90
N GLU A 70 16.08 -1.51 -2.58
CA GLU A 70 16.19 -0.41 -3.53
C GLU A 70 15.26 -0.66 -4.73
N LYS A 71 14.47 0.34 -5.15
CA LYS A 71 13.46 0.17 -6.21
C LYS A 71 13.99 -0.42 -7.53
N HIS A 72 15.25 -0.19 -7.87
CA HIS A 72 15.83 -0.67 -9.13
C HIS A 72 16.13 -2.18 -9.07
N ALA A 73 16.25 -2.74 -7.88
CA ALA A 73 16.48 -4.18 -7.69
C ALA A 73 15.20 -5.02 -7.82
N ILE A 74 14.02 -4.38 -7.79
CA ILE A 74 12.74 -5.11 -7.71
C ILE A 74 11.97 -5.13 -9.04
N ILE A 75 12.25 -4.21 -9.96
CA ILE A 75 11.62 -4.20 -11.28
C ILE A 75 12.41 -5.16 -12.16
N PRO A 76 11.79 -6.25 -12.69
CA PRO A 76 12.50 -7.19 -13.55
C PRO A 76 13.04 -6.51 -14.80
N GLU A 77 14.21 -6.98 -15.26
CA GLU A 77 14.85 -6.48 -16.48
C GLU A 77 13.90 -6.64 -17.68
N GLY A 78 13.74 -5.58 -18.49
CA GLY A 78 12.84 -5.56 -19.64
C GLY A 78 11.37 -5.20 -19.33
N VAL A 79 10.99 -5.05 -18.06
CA VAL A 79 9.63 -4.58 -17.70
C VAL A 79 9.58 -3.04 -17.74
N SER A 80 8.94 -2.48 -18.77
CA SER A 80 8.62 -1.05 -18.81
C SER A 80 7.29 -0.75 -18.11
N ILE A 81 7.34 -0.03 -17.00
CA ILE A 81 6.13 0.47 -16.34
C ILE A 81 5.47 1.51 -17.27
N PRO A 82 4.17 1.39 -17.60
CA PRO A 82 3.50 2.35 -18.46
C PRO A 82 3.55 3.74 -17.82
N VAL A 83 4.02 4.73 -18.57
CA VAL A 83 4.05 6.12 -18.10
C VAL A 83 2.66 6.72 -18.32
N ASP A 84 1.81 6.60 -17.31
CA ASP A 84 0.46 7.18 -17.34
C ASP A 84 0.48 8.73 -17.29
N LYS A 85 -0.67 9.38 -17.55
CA LYS A 85 -0.85 10.85 -17.45
C LYS A 85 -1.25 11.33 -16.04
N SER A 86 -1.32 10.44 -15.06
CA SER A 86 -1.79 10.71 -13.70
C SER A 86 -0.72 11.42 -12.85
N ALA A 87 -1.14 12.00 -11.72
CA ALA A 87 -0.23 12.58 -10.74
C ALA A 87 0.41 11.54 -9.78
N PHE A 88 0.05 10.27 -9.88
CA PHE A 88 0.55 9.23 -8.96
C PHE A 88 2.05 8.99 -9.15
N PRO A 89 2.84 8.82 -8.08
CA PRO A 89 4.26 8.51 -8.22
C PRO A 89 4.48 7.13 -8.83
N LEU A 90 5.68 6.90 -9.41
CA LEU A 90 6.08 5.57 -9.88
C LEU A 90 6.08 4.53 -8.74
N THR A 91 6.21 4.98 -7.49
CA THR A 91 6.14 4.15 -6.28
C THR A 91 4.86 3.34 -6.19
N THR A 92 3.75 3.82 -6.73
CA THR A 92 2.47 3.10 -6.66
C THR A 92 2.52 1.76 -7.41
N TYR A 93 3.32 1.67 -8.48
CA TYR A 93 3.54 0.44 -9.22
C TYR A 93 4.47 -0.55 -8.52
N LEU A 94 5.28 -0.08 -7.55
CA LEU A 94 6.26 -0.94 -6.88
C LEU A 94 5.60 -2.06 -6.07
N ARG A 95 4.35 -1.86 -5.62
CA ARG A 95 3.58 -2.92 -4.95
C ARG A 95 3.40 -4.16 -5.84
N LEU A 96 3.28 -3.96 -7.16
CA LEU A 96 3.14 -5.07 -8.11
C LEU A 96 4.39 -5.95 -8.12
N PHE A 97 5.55 -5.39 -7.77
CA PHE A 97 6.82 -6.12 -7.78
C PHE A 97 7.23 -6.61 -6.39
N ALA A 98 6.48 -6.26 -5.33
CA ALA A 98 6.76 -6.69 -3.96
C ALA A 98 6.92 -8.23 -3.83
N PRO A 99 6.07 -9.08 -4.45
CA PRO A 99 6.28 -10.53 -4.41
C PRO A 99 7.59 -10.99 -5.03
N TYR A 100 8.20 -10.25 -5.96
CA TYR A 100 9.47 -10.61 -6.59
C TYR A 100 10.69 -10.09 -5.84
N ALA A 101 10.51 -9.07 -5.00
CA ALA A 101 11.57 -8.51 -4.16
C ALA A 101 11.92 -9.39 -2.95
N LEU A 102 10.96 -10.18 -2.49
CA LEU A 102 11.09 -10.97 -1.28
C LEU A 102 12.02 -12.18 -1.44
N PRO A 103 12.67 -12.63 -0.36
CA PRO A 103 13.44 -13.87 -0.37
C PRO A 103 12.63 -15.06 -0.94
N PRO A 104 13.29 -16.03 -1.60
CA PRO A 104 12.61 -17.15 -2.25
C PRO A 104 11.74 -18.00 -1.31
N ASP A 105 12.08 -18.06 -0.03
CA ASP A 105 11.40 -18.82 1.02
C ASP A 105 10.20 -18.10 1.66
N VAL A 106 9.91 -16.87 1.23
CA VAL A 106 8.70 -16.14 1.66
C VAL A 106 7.54 -16.52 0.77
N GLU A 107 6.56 -17.21 1.36
CA GLU A 107 5.40 -17.76 0.65
C GLU A 107 4.15 -16.89 0.77
N ARG A 108 4.13 -15.96 1.73
CA ARG A 108 3.00 -15.08 2.03
C ARG A 108 3.51 -13.68 2.40
N LEU A 109 2.78 -12.64 2.05
CA LEU A 109 3.08 -11.28 2.48
C LEU A 109 1.80 -10.50 2.81
N ILE A 110 1.90 -9.52 3.70
CA ILE A 110 0.91 -8.44 3.85
C ILE A 110 1.50 -7.19 3.20
N TYR A 111 0.83 -6.66 2.20
CA TYR A 111 1.14 -5.34 1.67
C TYR A 111 0.32 -4.28 2.41
N LEU A 112 0.97 -3.21 2.86
CA LEU A 112 0.31 -2.05 3.46
C LEU A 112 0.75 -0.76 2.76
N ASP A 113 -0.19 0.12 2.47
CA ASP A 113 0.10 1.51 2.17
C ASP A 113 0.61 2.22 3.42
N VAL A 114 1.58 3.12 3.25
CA VAL A 114 2.30 3.75 4.37
C VAL A 114 1.44 4.71 5.19
N ASP A 115 0.34 5.18 4.62
CA ASP A 115 -0.67 6.01 5.27
C ASP A 115 -1.73 5.18 5.98
N THR A 116 -1.28 4.16 6.71
CA THR A 116 -2.11 3.32 7.55
C THR A 116 -1.63 3.33 9.01
N ILE A 117 -2.53 3.02 9.93
CA ILE A 117 -2.25 2.78 11.35
C ILE A 117 -2.92 1.48 11.76
N VAL A 118 -2.14 0.53 12.27
CA VAL A 118 -2.59 -0.80 12.70
C VAL A 118 -3.04 -0.72 14.14
N MET A 119 -4.30 -1.04 14.40
CA MET A 119 -4.95 -0.97 15.72
C MET A 119 -5.19 -2.36 16.34
N LYS A 120 -5.24 -3.40 15.51
CA LYS A 120 -5.42 -4.80 15.92
C LYS A 120 -4.16 -5.61 15.69
N ASP A 121 -4.00 -6.71 16.42
CA ASP A 121 -2.89 -7.63 16.21
C ASP A 121 -2.83 -8.12 14.75
N ILE A 122 -1.72 -7.82 14.07
CA ILE A 122 -1.54 -8.10 12.64
C ILE A 122 -1.44 -9.59 12.33
N SER A 123 -1.15 -10.44 13.33
CA SER A 123 -1.15 -11.90 13.15
C SER A 123 -2.54 -12.43 12.77
N LEU A 124 -3.61 -11.74 13.17
CA LEU A 124 -4.97 -12.10 12.76
C LEU A 124 -5.20 -11.90 11.26
N LEU A 125 -4.62 -10.85 10.67
CA LEU A 125 -4.66 -10.65 9.21
C LEU A 125 -3.76 -11.67 8.52
N TRP A 126 -2.56 -11.89 9.04
CA TRP A 126 -1.60 -12.85 8.50
C TRP A 126 -2.18 -14.26 8.37
N ASN A 127 -2.95 -14.68 9.38
CA ASN A 127 -3.56 -16.00 9.46
C ASN A 127 -4.95 -16.08 8.82
N ALA A 128 -5.45 -15.00 8.22
CA ALA A 128 -6.72 -15.04 7.49
C ALA A 128 -6.65 -16.04 6.33
N ASP A 129 -7.73 -16.79 6.13
CA ASP A 129 -7.82 -17.75 5.02
C ASP A 129 -8.09 -17.00 3.72
N LEU A 130 -7.30 -17.33 2.69
CA LEU A 130 -7.50 -16.82 1.33
C LEU A 130 -8.54 -17.64 0.55
N ASN A 131 -9.04 -18.75 1.10
CA ASN A 131 -10.01 -19.66 0.49
C ASN A 131 -9.61 -20.06 -0.94
N GLY A 132 -8.32 -20.30 -1.15
CA GLY A 132 -7.78 -20.64 -2.46
C GLY A 132 -7.73 -19.48 -3.46
N CYS A 133 -7.86 -18.22 -3.04
CA CYS A 133 -7.52 -17.06 -3.86
C CYS A 133 -6.04 -16.70 -3.75
N THR A 134 -5.50 -16.01 -4.75
CA THR A 134 -4.13 -15.48 -4.74
C THR A 134 -3.97 -14.31 -3.77
N ILE A 135 -5.05 -13.53 -3.58
CA ILE A 135 -5.07 -12.38 -2.67
C ILE A 135 -6.34 -12.34 -1.82
N GLY A 136 -6.20 -11.70 -0.67
CA GLY A 136 -7.28 -11.22 0.17
C GLY A 136 -7.18 -9.70 0.30
N ALA A 137 -8.28 -9.00 0.13
CA ALA A 137 -8.33 -7.53 0.18
C ALA A 137 -9.65 -7.07 0.81
N VAL A 138 -9.85 -5.76 0.89
CA VAL A 138 -11.09 -5.17 1.42
C VAL A 138 -11.74 -4.32 0.34
N LEU A 139 -13.08 -4.28 0.32
CA LEU A 139 -13.85 -3.42 -0.58
C LEU A 139 -13.38 -1.96 -0.52
N ASP A 140 -13.28 -1.32 -1.68
CA ASP A 140 -13.01 0.11 -1.77
C ASP A 140 -14.24 0.93 -1.32
N VAL A 141 -14.06 2.23 -1.07
CA VAL A 141 -15.16 3.19 -0.87
C VAL A 141 -16.17 3.10 -2.01
N GLY A 142 -15.68 2.92 -3.24
CA GLY A 142 -16.50 2.75 -4.43
C GLY A 142 -17.28 1.43 -4.50
N LYS A 143 -16.86 0.40 -3.74
CA LYS A 143 -17.44 -0.95 -3.61
C LYS A 143 -17.56 -1.80 -4.88
N THR A 144 -17.95 -1.24 -6.01
CA THR A 144 -18.27 -1.96 -7.25
C THR A 144 -17.60 -1.34 -8.47
N VAL A 145 -17.47 -2.14 -9.53
CA VAL A 145 -16.80 -1.73 -10.77
C VAL A 145 -17.53 -0.62 -11.52
N ASP A 146 -18.84 -0.46 -11.35
CA ASP A 146 -19.64 0.60 -11.98
C ASP A 146 -19.57 1.96 -11.25
N CYS A 147 -18.85 2.03 -10.12
CA CYS A 147 -18.68 3.27 -9.39
C CYS A 147 -18.05 4.35 -10.28
N ALA A 148 -18.81 5.41 -10.56
CA ALA A 148 -18.40 6.49 -11.46
C ALA A 148 -17.14 7.24 -11.00
N TRP A 149 -16.82 7.21 -9.71
CA TRP A 149 -15.66 7.93 -9.16
C TRP A 149 -14.33 7.17 -9.33
N GLY A 150 -14.33 5.85 -9.23
CA GLY A 150 -13.08 5.07 -9.13
C GLY A 150 -13.17 3.60 -9.54
N GLY A 151 -14.29 3.15 -10.12
CA GLY A 151 -14.47 1.80 -10.63
C GLY A 151 -13.69 1.53 -11.93
N ILE A 152 -14.17 0.59 -12.74
CA ILE A 152 -13.57 0.18 -14.02
C ILE A 152 -14.44 0.76 -15.14
N PRO A 153 -14.08 1.88 -15.80
CA PRO A 153 -14.98 2.55 -16.75
C PRO A 153 -15.44 1.66 -17.92
N ASN A 154 -14.57 0.76 -18.38
CA ASN A 154 -14.81 -0.21 -19.45
C ASN A 154 -15.26 -1.59 -18.92
N TYR A 155 -15.91 -1.67 -17.75
CA TYR A 155 -16.34 -2.95 -17.16
C TYR A 155 -17.22 -3.77 -18.12
N LYS A 156 -18.03 -3.11 -18.96
CA LYS A 156 -18.88 -3.77 -19.96
C LYS A 156 -18.07 -4.46 -21.05
N ASP A 157 -17.02 -3.81 -21.54
CA ASP A 157 -16.14 -4.35 -22.59
C ASP A 157 -15.33 -5.55 -22.07
N LEU A 158 -15.07 -5.56 -20.75
CA LEU A 158 -14.45 -6.67 -20.03
C LEU A 158 -15.44 -7.79 -19.67
N GLY A 159 -16.72 -7.66 -20.02
CA GLY A 159 -17.76 -8.65 -19.70
C GLY A 159 -18.09 -8.74 -18.21
N LEU A 160 -17.75 -7.73 -17.41
CA LEU A 160 -18.03 -7.70 -15.97
C LEU A 160 -19.44 -7.18 -15.72
N LEU A 161 -20.08 -7.72 -14.67
CA LEU A 161 -21.35 -7.16 -14.17
C LEU A 161 -21.09 -5.84 -13.45
N PRO A 162 -22.00 -4.85 -13.50
CA PRO A 162 -21.84 -3.59 -12.78
C PRO A 162 -21.68 -3.81 -11.25
N SER A 163 -22.33 -4.83 -10.71
CA SER A 163 -22.25 -5.23 -9.29
C SER A 163 -20.98 -6.01 -8.93
N THR A 164 -20.06 -6.24 -9.88
CA THR A 164 -18.78 -6.91 -9.58
C THR A 164 -18.05 -6.11 -8.51
N LYS A 165 -17.62 -6.79 -7.45
CA LYS A 165 -16.97 -6.15 -6.31
C LYS A 165 -15.61 -5.59 -6.70
N TYR A 166 -15.27 -4.43 -6.13
CA TYR A 166 -14.05 -3.69 -6.38
C TYR A 166 -13.32 -3.42 -5.05
N PHE A 167 -12.07 -3.85 -4.94
CA PHE A 167 -11.28 -3.75 -3.72
C PHE A 167 -10.30 -2.57 -3.75
N ASN A 168 -9.96 -2.08 -2.56
CA ASN A 168 -8.90 -1.12 -2.36
C ASN A 168 -7.54 -1.84 -2.30
N ALA A 169 -6.56 -1.36 -3.07
CA ALA A 169 -5.25 -2.01 -3.18
C ALA A 169 -4.29 -1.70 -2.02
N GLY A 170 -4.67 -0.81 -1.09
CA GLY A 170 -3.78 -0.35 -0.03
C GLY A 170 -3.51 -1.37 1.07
N ILE A 171 -4.33 -2.41 1.17
CA ILE A 171 -4.14 -3.50 2.13
C ILE A 171 -4.46 -4.80 1.42
N MET A 172 -3.45 -5.67 1.26
CA MET A 172 -3.60 -6.97 0.62
C MET A 172 -2.84 -8.04 1.40
N LEU A 173 -3.50 -9.15 1.71
CA LEU A 173 -2.85 -10.41 2.06
C LEU A 173 -2.59 -11.16 0.75
N ILE A 174 -1.36 -11.57 0.50
CA ILE A 174 -0.96 -12.12 -0.80
C ILE A 174 -0.28 -13.47 -0.59
N ASP A 175 -0.73 -14.47 -1.35
CA ASP A 175 -0.02 -15.70 -1.62
C ASP A 175 1.07 -15.42 -2.65
N VAL A 176 2.33 -15.40 -2.20
CA VAL A 176 3.48 -15.01 -3.02
C VAL A 176 3.80 -16.09 -4.06
N ILE A 177 3.59 -17.36 -3.73
CA ILE A 177 3.84 -18.47 -4.65
C ILE A 177 2.88 -18.35 -5.83
N ARG A 178 1.58 -18.29 -5.55
CA ARG A 178 0.56 -18.18 -6.60
C ARG A 178 0.69 -16.90 -7.40
N TRP A 179 1.04 -15.79 -6.75
CA TRP A 179 1.27 -14.53 -7.47
C TRP A 179 2.37 -14.66 -8.53
N ARG A 180 3.47 -15.35 -8.18
CA ARG A 180 4.60 -15.59 -9.09
C ARG A 180 4.22 -16.60 -10.18
N GLU A 181 3.61 -17.73 -9.82
CA GLU A 181 3.18 -18.79 -10.76
C GLU A 181 2.15 -18.30 -11.78
N GLU A 182 1.20 -17.47 -11.34
CA GLU A 182 0.18 -16.90 -12.21
C GLU A 182 0.66 -15.65 -12.98
N GLU A 183 1.91 -15.23 -12.81
CA GLU A 183 2.50 -14.04 -13.45
C GLU A 183 1.63 -12.77 -13.27
N ILE A 184 1.09 -12.56 -12.06
CA ILE A 184 0.08 -11.52 -11.81
C ILE A 184 0.60 -10.13 -12.19
N SER A 185 1.84 -9.78 -11.83
CA SER A 185 2.40 -8.46 -12.14
C SER A 185 2.44 -8.19 -13.64
N LYS A 186 2.78 -9.21 -14.44
CA LYS A 186 2.77 -9.12 -15.90
C LYS A 186 1.34 -8.89 -16.40
N LYS A 187 0.37 -9.67 -15.94
CA LYS A 187 -1.05 -9.52 -16.32
C LYS A 187 -1.58 -8.12 -15.98
N VAL A 188 -1.21 -7.57 -14.82
CA VAL A 188 -1.59 -6.21 -14.42
C VAL A 188 -0.97 -5.18 -15.35
N ILE A 189 0.33 -5.26 -15.63
CA ILE A 189 1.00 -4.35 -16.56
C ILE A 189 0.40 -4.43 -17.97
N ASP A 190 0.11 -5.64 -18.46
CA ASP A 190 -0.54 -5.84 -19.75
C ASP A 190 -1.93 -5.19 -19.78
N ALA A 191 -2.75 -5.39 -18.73
CA ALA A 191 -4.05 -4.74 -18.62
C ALA A 191 -3.96 -3.20 -18.64
N LEU A 192 -2.97 -2.63 -17.94
CA LEU A 192 -2.76 -1.17 -17.91
C LEU A 192 -2.33 -0.61 -19.28
N ARG A 193 -1.61 -1.41 -20.09
CA ARG A 193 -1.24 -1.02 -21.46
C ARG A 193 -2.41 -1.18 -22.42
N THR A 194 -3.10 -2.31 -22.37
CA THR A 194 -4.23 -2.62 -23.27
C THR A 194 -5.39 -1.64 -23.07
N TYR A 195 -5.69 -1.28 -21.82
CA TYR A 195 -6.83 -0.42 -21.49
C TYR A 195 -6.40 0.99 -21.05
N ALA A 196 -5.26 1.48 -21.53
CA ALA A 196 -4.62 2.72 -21.07
C ALA A 196 -5.56 3.94 -21.04
N GLU A 197 -6.54 4.02 -21.95
CA GLU A 197 -7.53 5.10 -22.00
C GLU A 197 -8.60 5.04 -20.90
N HIS A 198 -8.79 3.88 -20.28
CA HIS A 198 -9.77 3.63 -19.23
C HIS A 198 -9.15 3.57 -17.83
N VAL A 199 -7.82 3.59 -17.71
CA VAL A 199 -7.12 3.45 -16.43
C VAL A 199 -7.45 4.61 -15.49
N VAL A 200 -8.12 4.27 -14.38
CA VAL A 200 -8.42 5.16 -13.25
C VAL A 200 -7.78 4.56 -12.00
N LEU A 201 -7.12 5.36 -11.15
CA LEU A 201 -6.40 4.83 -9.96
C LEU A 201 -5.32 3.77 -10.28
N VAL A 202 -4.77 3.80 -11.49
CA VAL A 202 -3.50 3.16 -11.87
C VAL A 202 -3.49 1.66 -11.55
N ASP A 203 -2.63 1.21 -10.64
CA ASP A 203 -2.41 -0.18 -10.25
C ASP A 203 -3.67 -0.78 -9.63
N GLN A 204 -4.47 -0.01 -8.90
CA GLN A 204 -5.74 -0.49 -8.33
C GLN A 204 -6.72 -0.93 -9.42
N TYR A 205 -6.80 -0.20 -10.53
CA TYR A 205 -7.59 -0.62 -11.69
C TYR A 205 -7.06 -1.91 -12.29
N GLY A 206 -5.75 -1.98 -12.57
CA GLY A 206 -5.16 -3.16 -13.20
C GLY A 206 -5.32 -4.42 -12.34
N LEU A 207 -5.16 -4.28 -11.01
CA LEU A 207 -5.40 -5.34 -10.04
C LEU A 207 -6.87 -5.78 -10.03
N ASN A 208 -7.83 -4.85 -10.02
CA ASN A 208 -9.26 -5.20 -10.05
C ASN A 208 -9.70 -5.79 -11.40
N VAL A 209 -9.05 -5.44 -12.52
CA VAL A 209 -9.26 -6.10 -13.82
C VAL A 209 -8.76 -7.54 -13.77
N VAL A 210 -7.53 -7.78 -13.29
CA VAL A 210 -6.92 -9.11 -13.25
C VAL A 210 -7.63 -10.04 -12.27
N PHE A 211 -7.97 -9.53 -11.09
CA PHE A 211 -8.55 -10.33 -10.00
C PHE A 211 -10.07 -10.31 -9.97
N ALA A 212 -10.77 -9.69 -10.93
CA ALA A 212 -12.23 -9.67 -10.96
C ALA A 212 -12.82 -11.07 -10.66
N ASN A 213 -13.68 -11.16 -9.63
CA ASN A 213 -14.30 -12.39 -9.14
C ASN A 213 -13.34 -13.49 -8.60
N ARG A 214 -12.06 -13.19 -8.38
CA ARG A 214 -11.01 -14.15 -7.98
C ARG A 214 -10.13 -13.63 -6.84
N TRP A 215 -10.74 -12.99 -5.86
CA TRP A 215 -10.08 -12.52 -4.65
C TRP A 215 -10.95 -12.78 -3.42
N GLN A 216 -10.31 -12.94 -2.26
CA GLN A 216 -11.00 -13.14 -0.99
C GLN A 216 -11.34 -11.79 -0.35
N GLU A 217 -12.62 -11.58 -0.06
CA GLU A 217 -13.05 -10.42 0.73
C GLU A 217 -12.74 -10.62 2.21
N LEU A 218 -11.93 -9.73 2.76
CA LEU A 218 -11.56 -9.69 4.18
C LEU A 218 -12.54 -8.82 4.97
N ASP A 219 -12.52 -8.96 6.31
CA ASP A 219 -13.32 -8.11 7.21
C ASP A 219 -13.06 -6.61 6.90
N PRO A 220 -14.11 -5.80 6.69
CA PRO A 220 -13.97 -4.38 6.36
C PRO A 220 -13.13 -3.57 7.34
N ARG A 221 -13.04 -3.99 8.61
CA ARG A 221 -12.21 -3.33 9.63
C ARG A 221 -10.72 -3.39 9.31
N TRP A 222 -10.27 -4.35 8.48
CA TRP A 222 -8.89 -4.42 8.02
C TRP A 222 -8.50 -3.30 7.07
N ASN A 223 -9.45 -2.53 6.52
CA ASN A 223 -9.16 -1.34 5.70
C ASN A 223 -10.21 -0.26 5.95
N TRP A 224 -10.18 0.33 7.14
CA TRP A 224 -11.16 1.34 7.52
C TRP A 224 -10.72 2.75 7.11
N PHE A 225 -11.46 3.37 6.20
CA PHE A 225 -11.10 4.69 5.69
C PHE A 225 -11.33 5.78 6.73
N ALA A 226 -10.29 6.59 6.97
CA ALA A 226 -10.28 7.60 8.03
C ALA A 226 -11.36 8.69 7.90
N THR A 227 -12.03 8.78 6.75
CA THR A 227 -13.15 9.68 6.50
C THR A 227 -14.42 9.29 7.27
N PHE A 228 -14.60 8.01 7.59
CA PHE A 228 -15.80 7.49 8.26
C PHE A 228 -15.53 7.18 9.73
N GLN A 229 -16.41 7.58 10.64
CA GLN A 229 -16.29 7.25 12.06
C GLN A 229 -16.48 5.75 12.29
N HIS A 230 -15.71 5.19 13.22
CA HIS A 230 -15.84 3.81 13.69
C HIS A 230 -15.08 3.64 14.99
N ASP A 231 -15.63 2.85 15.92
CA ASP A 231 -15.07 2.71 17.27
C ASP A 231 -13.97 1.64 17.36
N ASP A 232 -14.05 0.60 16.53
CA ASP A 232 -13.12 -0.54 16.52
C ASP A 232 -12.54 -0.87 15.12
N PRO A 233 -11.89 0.07 14.41
CA PRO A 233 -11.20 -0.27 13.16
C PRO A 233 -9.97 -1.14 13.46
N PHE A 234 -9.67 -2.15 12.64
CA PHE A 234 -8.45 -2.96 12.79
C PHE A 234 -7.24 -2.28 12.16
N ILE A 235 -7.44 -1.61 11.02
CA ILE A 235 -6.47 -0.71 10.40
C ILE A 235 -7.19 0.56 9.93
N ILE A 236 -6.64 1.71 10.28
CA ILE A 236 -7.12 3.02 9.83
C ILE A 236 -6.31 3.42 8.60
N HIS A 237 -6.98 3.78 7.50
CA HIS A 237 -6.35 4.15 6.23
C HIS A 237 -6.65 5.61 5.84
N TYR A 238 -5.61 6.44 5.73
CA TYR A 238 -5.70 7.88 5.47
C TYR A 238 -5.58 8.22 3.98
N LEU A 239 -6.45 7.64 3.14
CA LEU A 239 -6.39 7.68 1.65
C LEU A 239 -6.10 9.06 1.04
N ASP A 240 -6.74 10.12 1.50
CA ASP A 240 -6.69 11.44 0.87
C ASP A 240 -5.58 12.34 1.46
N ILE A 241 -5.96 13.41 2.16
CA ILE A 241 -5.02 14.33 2.78
C ILE A 241 -4.50 13.67 4.04
N LYS A 242 -3.18 13.50 4.14
CA LYS A 242 -2.53 12.81 5.24
C LYS A 242 -2.59 13.65 6.53
N PRO A 243 -2.61 13.03 7.73
CA PRO A 243 -2.71 13.72 9.02
C PRO A 243 -1.57 14.73 9.27
N THR A 244 -0.46 14.59 8.56
CA THR A 244 0.71 15.48 8.58
C THR A 244 0.49 16.84 7.88
N PHE A 245 -0.65 17.07 7.23
CA PHE A 245 -0.98 18.34 6.57
C PHE A 245 -2.01 19.16 7.35
N LYS A 246 -1.91 20.50 7.29
CA LYS A 246 -2.87 21.41 7.96
C LYS A 246 -4.29 21.27 7.41
N SER A 247 -4.46 20.98 6.13
CA SER A 247 -5.78 20.77 5.48
C SER A 247 -6.39 19.39 5.71
N TYR A 248 -5.82 18.58 6.61
CA TYR A 248 -6.42 17.29 6.96
C TYR A 248 -7.91 17.45 7.28
N ARG A 249 -8.74 16.65 6.61
CA ARG A 249 -10.21 16.82 6.60
C ARG A 249 -10.98 15.54 6.93
N SER A 250 -10.28 14.45 7.18
CA SER A 250 -10.86 13.20 7.67
C SER A 250 -11.11 13.30 9.19
N GLN A 251 -11.55 12.24 9.85
CA GLN A 251 -11.92 12.30 11.27
C GLN A 251 -10.75 12.75 12.16
N GLU A 252 -10.96 13.78 12.98
CA GLU A 252 -9.92 14.35 13.86
C GLU A 252 -9.51 13.37 14.98
N ALA A 253 -10.45 12.52 15.44
CA ALA A 253 -10.14 11.42 16.35
C ALA A 253 -9.04 10.51 15.79
N PHE A 254 -9.14 10.15 14.51
CA PHE A 254 -8.11 9.35 13.85
C PHE A 254 -6.81 10.12 13.61
N ARG A 255 -6.86 11.44 13.46
CA ARG A 255 -5.64 12.27 13.46
C ARG A 255 -4.93 12.22 14.80
N THR A 256 -5.70 12.29 15.89
CA THR A 256 -5.17 12.19 17.25
C THR A 256 -4.52 10.82 17.47
N ILE A 257 -5.15 9.74 17.01
CA ILE A 257 -4.55 8.40 17.03
C ILE A 257 -3.23 8.36 16.27
N PHE A 258 -3.18 8.88 15.04
CA PHE A 258 -1.94 8.95 14.26
C PHE A 258 -0.81 9.66 15.03
N TYR A 259 -1.09 10.82 15.61
CA TYR A 259 -0.10 11.57 16.38
C TYR A 259 0.28 10.89 17.70
N SER A 260 -0.61 10.09 18.30
CA SER A 260 -0.30 9.32 19.51
C SER A 260 0.82 8.30 19.25
N TYR A 261 0.80 7.62 18.10
CA TYR A 261 1.88 6.74 17.67
C TYR A 261 3.10 7.53 17.23
N LEU A 262 2.93 8.55 16.37
CA LEU A 262 4.04 9.33 15.85
C LEU A 262 4.86 10.00 16.96
N ASN A 263 4.23 10.45 18.05
CA ASN A 263 4.92 11.08 19.18
C ASN A 263 5.79 10.14 20.02
N GLN A 264 5.73 8.84 19.75
CA GLN A 264 6.60 7.82 20.36
C GLN A 264 7.78 7.43 19.44
N THR A 265 7.97 8.17 18.35
CA THR A 265 9.02 7.93 17.34
C THR A 265 10.06 9.06 17.34
N GLN A 266 11.08 8.96 16.49
CA GLN A 266 12.04 10.04 16.24
C GLN A 266 11.42 11.27 15.54
N TRP A 267 10.14 11.24 15.19
CA TRP A 267 9.36 12.39 14.73
C TRP A 267 8.49 13.01 15.82
N LYS A 268 8.75 12.70 17.10
CA LYS A 268 8.08 13.35 18.23
C LYS A 268 8.07 14.87 18.11
N GLY A 269 6.89 15.46 18.33
CA GLY A 269 6.69 16.91 18.24
C GLY A 269 6.56 17.46 16.82
N PHE A 270 6.49 16.59 15.80
CA PHE A 270 6.22 17.02 14.43
C PHE A 270 4.89 17.77 14.36
N ARG A 271 4.89 18.94 13.71
CA ARG A 271 3.69 19.76 13.52
C ARG A 271 3.19 19.67 12.08
N PRO A 272 1.86 19.70 11.85
CA PRO A 272 1.32 19.68 10.52
C PRO A 272 1.89 20.78 9.61
N ILE A 273 2.26 20.40 8.40
CA ILE A 273 2.85 21.30 7.39
C ILE A 273 1.81 21.88 6.45
N SER A 274 2.17 22.96 5.76
CA SER A 274 1.32 23.60 4.73
C SER A 274 1.13 22.71 3.50
N ASP A 275 -0.05 22.83 2.88
CA ASP A 275 -0.42 22.19 1.62
C ASP A 275 0.40 22.63 0.41
N ASN A 276 1.07 23.77 0.47
CA ASN A 276 1.88 24.27 -0.64
C ASN A 276 2.89 23.20 -1.11
N TYR A 277 3.43 22.44 -0.16
CA TYR A 277 4.33 21.34 -0.45
C TYR A 277 3.66 20.22 -1.28
N ARG A 278 2.41 19.86 -0.95
CA ARG A 278 1.62 18.85 -1.68
C ARG A 278 1.33 19.31 -3.11
N VAL A 279 0.97 20.58 -3.29
CA VAL A 279 0.68 21.16 -4.61
C VAL A 279 1.94 21.15 -5.49
N VAL A 280 3.08 21.62 -4.95
CA VAL A 280 4.37 21.62 -5.65
C VAL A 280 4.78 20.20 -6.04
N ARG A 281 4.60 19.21 -5.16
CA ARG A 281 4.90 17.80 -5.48
C ARG A 281 4.02 17.22 -6.57
N LYS A 282 2.70 17.46 -6.52
CA LYS A 282 1.78 17.01 -7.58
C LYS A 282 2.18 17.58 -8.94
N PHE A 283 2.59 18.85 -8.97
CA PHE A 283 3.10 19.49 -10.17
C PHE A 283 4.44 18.89 -10.64
N SER A 284 5.40 18.70 -9.73
CA SER A 284 6.70 18.08 -10.04
C SER A 284 6.56 16.66 -10.59
N ASN A 285 5.68 15.84 -10.00
CA ASN A 285 5.42 14.48 -10.49
C ASN A 285 4.84 14.48 -11.92
N LYS A 286 3.90 15.39 -12.21
CA LYS A 286 3.35 15.55 -13.56
C LYS A 286 4.42 15.96 -14.56
N ILE A 287 5.31 16.90 -14.20
CA ILE A 287 6.42 17.32 -15.07
C ILE A 287 7.38 16.15 -15.32
N LYS A 288 7.82 15.44 -14.28
CA LYS A 288 8.73 14.30 -14.42
C LYS A 288 8.17 13.25 -15.39
N LYS A 289 6.87 12.94 -15.29
CA LYS A 289 6.20 12.02 -16.21
C LYS A 289 6.09 12.57 -17.63
N TYR A 290 5.80 13.85 -17.80
CA TYR A 290 5.79 14.49 -19.11
C TYR A 290 7.15 14.40 -19.80
N ILE A 291 8.23 14.65 -19.06
CA ILE A 291 9.61 14.52 -19.57
C ILE A 291 9.90 13.05 -19.94
N LEU A 292 9.57 12.08 -19.08
CA LEU A 292 9.76 10.65 -19.38
C LEU A 292 8.99 10.19 -20.63
N ASN A 293 7.76 10.67 -20.81
CA ASN A 293 6.96 10.42 -22.01
C ASN A 293 7.52 11.06 -23.28
N PHE A 294 8.29 12.15 -23.17
CA PHE A 294 8.89 12.83 -24.32
C PHE A 294 10.13 12.08 -24.85
N PHE A 295 10.73 11.21 -24.03
CA PHE A 295 11.94 10.45 -24.36
C PHE A 295 11.69 8.94 -24.57
N GLN A 296 10.42 8.50 -24.58
CA GLN A 296 9.98 7.17 -25.01
C GLN A 296 9.43 7.23 -26.43
#